data_AF-A0A662BZV2-F1
#
_entry.id   AF-A0A662BZV2-F1
#
_cell.length_a   1.000
_cell.length_b   1.000
_cell.length_c   1.000
_cell.angle_alpha   90.00
_cell.angle_beta   90.00
_cell.angle_gamma   90.00
#
_symmetry.space_group_name_H-M   'P 1'
#
loop_
_entity.id
_entity.type
_entity.pdbx_description
1 polymer ?
#
loop_
_entity_poly.entity_id
_entity_poly.type
_entity_poly.pdbx_seq_one_letter_code
_entity_poly.pdbx_strand_id
1 'polypeptide(L)'
;MAKSRKRKKGNYKVAQKFNENSFLKNQLRKLPIDNCYIISNWKESGQTTIIITRKHINDNYSAAIFYVDLLCAGVKETFFVTNKHKDEIEDFLEDDDVTCSYALVHNIIWGAVEFADEIGIKPHKDFIKTQYFLEEDTEEIEFMDIEFGKLGSPI
;
A
#
# COMPACT_ATOMS: atom_id res chain seq x y z
N MET A 1 -1.24 -21.69 -64.92
CA MET A 1 -0.25 -20.76 -64.30
C MET A 1 -0.98 -19.84 -63.32
N ALA A 2 -0.96 -20.15 -62.02
CA ALA A 2 -1.62 -19.34 -60.98
C ALA A 2 -0.56 -18.56 -60.18
N LYS A 3 -0.59 -17.22 -60.26
CA LYS A 3 0.34 -16.33 -59.55
C LYS A 3 -0.12 -16.19 -58.09
N SER A 4 0.63 -16.80 -57.16
CA SER A 4 0.48 -16.61 -55.71
C SER A 4 0.84 -15.16 -55.32
N ARG A 5 -0.14 -14.41 -54.79
CA ARG A 5 0.04 -13.07 -54.23
C ARG A 5 0.66 -13.18 -52.83
N LYS A 6 1.91 -12.74 -52.68
CA LYS A 6 2.56 -12.55 -51.37
C LYS A 6 1.82 -11.46 -50.57
N ARG A 7 1.20 -11.85 -49.45
CA ARG A 7 0.64 -10.92 -48.45
C ARG A 7 1.76 -10.05 -47.86
N LYS A 8 1.63 -8.72 -47.97
CA LYS A 8 2.49 -7.76 -47.25
C LYS A 8 2.21 -7.88 -45.75
N LYS A 9 3.24 -8.16 -44.94
CA LYS A 9 3.19 -8.05 -43.48
C LYS A 9 3.02 -6.58 -43.12
N GLY A 10 1.87 -6.22 -42.55
CA GLY A 10 1.64 -4.88 -42.02
C GLY A 10 2.53 -4.66 -40.80
N ASN A 11 3.18 -3.49 -40.74
CA ASN A 11 3.88 -3.02 -39.55
C ASN A 11 2.82 -2.69 -38.48
N TYR A 12 2.50 -3.66 -37.63
CA TYR A 12 1.77 -3.38 -36.39
C TYR A 12 2.70 -2.57 -35.49
N LYS A 13 2.39 -1.27 -35.33
CA LYS A 13 2.96 -0.47 -34.24
C LYS A 13 2.64 -1.21 -32.94
N VAL A 14 3.67 -1.71 -32.26
CA VAL A 14 3.54 -2.30 -30.93
C VAL A 14 2.88 -1.23 -30.06
N ALA A 15 1.63 -1.46 -29.68
CA ALA A 15 0.93 -0.61 -28.72
C ALA A 15 1.81 -0.55 -27.47
N GLN A 16 2.22 0.67 -27.10
CA GLN A 16 3.07 0.91 -25.95
C GLN A 16 2.34 0.36 -24.72
N LYS A 17 2.90 -0.71 -24.12
CA LYS A 17 2.32 -1.39 -22.95
C LYS A 17 2.06 -0.33 -21.87
N PHE A 18 0.79 -0.08 -21.54
CA PHE A 18 0.42 0.77 -20.42
C PHE A 18 1.00 0.16 -19.15
N ASN A 19 1.95 0.86 -18.52
CA ASN A 19 2.57 0.38 -17.29
C ASN A 19 1.77 0.91 -16.11
N GLU A 20 0.73 0.18 -15.72
CA GLU A 20 -0.19 0.48 -14.62
C GLU A 20 0.56 0.89 -13.34
N ASN A 21 1.67 0.23 -13.02
CA ASN A 21 2.46 0.52 -11.83
C ASN A 21 3.08 1.93 -11.87
N SER A 22 3.58 2.37 -13.03
CA SER A 22 4.15 3.72 -13.20
C SER A 22 3.08 4.82 -13.15
N PHE A 23 1.88 4.51 -13.64
CA PHE A 23 0.74 5.41 -13.59
C PHE A 23 0.23 5.58 -12.16
N LEU A 24 0.04 4.47 -11.43
CA LEU A 24 -0.34 4.45 -10.02
C LEU A 24 0.67 5.22 -9.16
N LYS A 25 1.98 4.97 -9.34
CA LYS A 25 3.06 5.70 -8.64
C LYS A 25 2.95 7.21 -8.80
N ASN A 26 2.73 7.68 -10.02
CA ASN A 26 2.75 9.11 -10.34
C ASN A 26 1.48 9.87 -9.93
N GLN A 27 0.35 9.16 -9.78
CA GLN A 27 -0.92 9.79 -9.43
C GLN A 27 -1.23 9.71 -7.95
N LEU A 28 -1.08 8.53 -7.33
CA LEU A 28 -1.49 8.32 -5.95
C LEU A 28 -0.64 9.12 -4.96
N ARG A 29 0.68 9.16 -5.14
CA ARG A 29 1.59 9.94 -4.28
C ARG A 29 1.30 11.45 -4.27
N LYS A 30 0.63 11.98 -5.31
CA LYS A 30 0.28 13.41 -5.42
C LYS A 30 -1.02 13.75 -4.72
N LEU A 31 -1.86 12.77 -4.42
CA LEU A 31 -3.10 13.00 -3.69
C LEU A 31 -2.78 13.25 -2.22
N PRO A 32 -3.37 14.27 -1.58
CA PRO A 32 -3.16 14.50 -0.16
C PRO A 32 -3.63 13.29 0.66
N ILE A 33 -2.85 12.94 1.69
CA ILE A 33 -3.30 12.03 2.76
C ILE A 33 -4.51 12.68 3.44
N ASP A 34 -5.55 11.89 3.71
CA ASP A 34 -6.77 12.33 4.38
C ASP A 34 -6.86 11.75 5.80
N ASN A 35 -7.29 10.50 5.93
CA ASN A 35 -7.41 9.81 7.22
C ASN A 35 -6.61 8.51 7.22
N CYS A 36 -6.15 8.15 8.41
CA CYS A 36 -5.51 6.87 8.67
C CYS A 36 -6.27 6.16 9.79
N TYR A 37 -6.47 4.86 9.64
CA TYR A 37 -7.19 4.03 10.60
C TYR A 37 -6.33 2.85 11.00
N ILE A 38 -6.46 2.44 12.26
CA ILE A 38 -5.78 1.32 12.86
C ILE A 38 -6.67 0.71 13.95
N ILE A 39 -6.64 -0.61 14.11
CA ILE A 39 -7.36 -1.28 15.20
C ILE A 39 -6.80 -0.81 16.55
N SER A 40 -7.67 -0.46 17.49
CA SER A 40 -7.30 0.14 18.79
C SER A 40 -6.32 -0.68 19.65
N ASN A 41 -6.35 -2.02 19.57
CA ASN A 41 -5.52 -2.94 20.37
C ASN A 41 -4.25 -3.43 19.65
N TRP A 42 -3.79 -2.71 18.61
CA TRP A 42 -2.69 -3.13 17.75
C TRP A 42 -1.37 -3.41 18.50
N LYS A 43 -1.14 -2.73 19.63
CA LYS A 43 0.07 -2.91 20.45
C LYS A 43 0.06 -4.26 21.18
N GLU A 44 -1.09 -4.64 21.72
CA GLU A 44 -1.24 -5.88 22.49
C GLU A 44 -1.35 -7.10 21.57
N SER A 45 -1.98 -6.96 20.40
CA SER A 45 -2.16 -8.05 19.44
C SER A 45 -0.87 -8.39 18.69
N GLY A 46 0.02 -7.42 18.47
CA GLY A 46 1.20 -7.55 17.61
C GLY A 46 0.86 -7.70 16.11
N GLN A 47 -0.42 -7.58 15.76
CA GLN A 47 -0.91 -7.67 14.38
C GLN A 47 -2.06 -6.68 14.20
N THR A 48 -2.08 -5.98 13.07
CA THR A 48 -3.07 -4.93 12.86
C THR A 48 -3.44 -4.76 11.41
N THR A 49 -4.66 -4.29 11.18
CA THR A 49 -5.10 -3.76 9.89
C THR A 49 -4.93 -2.25 9.92
N ILE A 50 -4.26 -1.71 8.90
CA ILE A 50 -4.07 -0.29 8.72
C ILE A 50 -4.73 0.12 7.40
N ILE A 51 -5.50 1.20 7.45
CA ILE A 51 -6.13 1.79 6.27
C ILE A 51 -5.64 3.22 6.11
N ILE A 52 -5.11 3.56 4.94
CA ILE A 52 -4.65 4.91 4.61
C ILE A 52 -5.48 5.43 3.46
N THR A 53 -6.15 6.55 3.66
CA THR A 53 -6.96 7.21 2.63
C THR A 53 -6.24 8.41 2.04
N ARG A 54 -6.45 8.62 0.74
CA ARG A 54 -6.00 9.78 -0.02
C ARG A 54 -7.17 10.40 -0.75
N LYS A 55 -7.31 11.72 -0.65
CA LYS A 55 -8.47 12.45 -1.17
C LYS A 55 -8.24 12.97 -2.59
N HIS A 56 -9.23 12.77 -3.46
CA HIS A 56 -9.27 13.29 -4.82
C HIS A 56 -9.93 14.66 -4.88
N ILE A 57 -9.65 15.41 -5.95
CA ILE A 57 -10.25 16.72 -6.19
C ILE A 57 -11.78 16.67 -6.43
N ASN A 58 -12.30 15.51 -6.83
CA ASN A 58 -13.73 15.27 -7.04
C ASN A 58 -14.46 14.82 -5.76
N ASP A 59 -13.83 14.94 -4.60
CA ASP A 59 -14.35 14.52 -3.28
C ASP A 59 -14.51 12.99 -3.10
N ASN A 60 -13.95 12.20 -4.02
CA ASN A 60 -13.78 10.76 -3.83
C ASN A 60 -12.45 10.44 -3.14
N TYR A 61 -12.28 9.17 -2.77
CA TYR A 61 -11.14 8.68 -2.01
C TYR A 61 -10.47 7.49 -2.70
N SER A 62 -9.19 7.29 -2.40
CA SER A 62 -8.51 6.02 -2.64
C SER A 62 -7.94 5.56 -1.33
N ALA A 63 -8.00 4.25 -1.07
CA ALA A 63 -7.50 3.68 0.16
C ALA A 63 -6.55 2.53 -0.14
N ALA A 64 -5.49 2.43 0.65
CA ALA A 64 -4.70 1.22 0.76
C ALA A 64 -4.94 0.57 2.11
N ILE A 65 -5.10 -0.74 2.08
CA ILE A 65 -5.34 -1.59 3.24
C ILE A 65 -4.08 -2.46 3.41
N PHE A 66 -3.57 -2.52 4.63
CA PHE A 66 -2.38 -3.29 4.99
C PHE A 66 -2.70 -4.15 6.20
N TYR A 67 -2.48 -5.46 6.09
CA TYR A 67 -2.44 -6.35 7.23
C TYR A 67 -0.98 -6.56 7.63
N VAL A 68 -0.63 -6.03 8.79
CA VAL A 68 0.75 -5.90 9.27
C VAL A 68 0.96 -6.78 10.49
N ASP A 69 2.04 -7.53 10.49
CA ASP A 69 2.52 -8.33 11.61
C ASP A 69 3.79 -7.70 12.17
N LEU A 70 3.66 -7.11 13.35
CA LEU A 70 4.74 -6.44 14.06
C LEU A 70 5.68 -7.45 14.75
N LEU A 71 5.26 -8.71 14.89
CA LEU A 71 6.00 -9.72 15.64
C LEU A 71 7.05 -10.44 14.80
N CYS A 72 6.87 -10.52 13.48
CA CYS A 72 7.79 -11.25 12.61
C CYS A 72 7.63 -10.92 11.11
N ALA A 73 6.42 -11.12 10.58
CA ALA A 73 6.24 -11.29 9.14
C ALA A 73 6.13 -9.99 8.31
N GLY A 74 6.08 -8.83 8.96
CA GLY A 74 5.91 -7.55 8.27
C GLY A 74 4.53 -7.43 7.60
N VAL A 75 4.48 -6.86 6.39
CA VAL A 75 3.22 -6.74 5.63
C VAL A 75 2.84 -8.10 5.02
N LYS A 76 1.83 -8.76 5.60
CA LYS A 76 1.36 -10.09 5.19
C LYS A 76 0.41 -10.04 4.01
N GLU A 77 -0.48 -9.06 4.01
CA GLU A 77 -1.45 -8.84 2.93
C GLU A 77 -1.66 -7.36 2.70
N THR A 78 -1.97 -7.00 1.45
CA THR A 78 -2.28 -5.61 1.11
C THR A 78 -3.02 -5.53 -0.22
N PHE A 79 -3.95 -4.58 -0.29
CA PHE A 79 -4.68 -4.24 -1.50
C PHE A 79 -5.07 -2.76 -1.47
N PHE A 80 -5.67 -2.28 -2.56
CA PHE A 80 -6.11 -0.90 -2.64
C PHE A 80 -7.39 -0.76 -3.46
N VAL A 81 -8.13 0.31 -3.19
CA VAL A 81 -9.28 0.76 -3.96
C VAL A 81 -9.06 2.19 -4.42
N THR A 82 -9.62 2.54 -5.58
CA THR A 82 -9.46 3.88 -6.15
C THR A 82 -10.77 4.54 -6.51
N ASN A 83 -10.81 5.87 -6.35
CA ASN A 83 -11.92 6.73 -6.75
C ASN A 83 -13.29 6.25 -6.24
N LYS A 84 -13.36 5.98 -4.94
CA LYS A 84 -14.55 5.52 -4.22
C LYS A 84 -15.22 6.64 -3.44
N HIS A 85 -16.52 6.53 -3.23
CA HIS A 85 -17.21 7.41 -2.28
C HIS A 85 -16.81 7.09 -0.85
N LYS A 86 -17.08 8.00 0.08
CA LYS A 86 -16.63 7.88 1.47
C LYS A 86 -17.28 6.70 2.18
N ASP A 87 -18.57 6.47 1.95
CA ASP A 87 -19.33 5.31 2.44
C ASP A 87 -18.70 3.99 2.00
N GLU A 88 -18.28 3.89 0.73
CA GLU A 88 -17.56 2.69 0.23
C GLU A 88 -16.18 2.51 0.90
N ILE A 89 -15.57 3.56 1.45
CA ILE A 89 -14.34 3.45 2.25
C ILE A 89 -14.68 3.01 3.68
N GLU A 90 -15.76 3.55 4.24
CA GLU A 90 -16.25 3.22 5.58
C GLU A 90 -16.68 1.74 5.67
N ASP A 91 -17.09 1.10 4.56
CA ASP A 91 -17.34 -0.34 4.48
C ASP A 91 -16.12 -1.24 4.78
N PHE A 92 -14.89 -0.69 4.72
CA PHE A 92 -13.67 -1.43 5.10
C PHE A 92 -13.31 -1.30 6.57
N LEU A 93 -13.96 -0.39 7.31
CA LEU A 93 -13.67 -0.15 8.71
C LEU A 93 -14.36 -1.20 9.59
N GLU A 94 -13.67 -1.62 10.64
CA GLU A 94 -14.23 -2.41 11.72
C GLU A 94 -14.67 -1.52 12.90
N ASP A 95 -15.55 -2.02 13.76
CA ASP A 95 -16.10 -1.24 14.90
C ASP A 95 -15.00 -0.72 15.86
N ASP A 96 -13.88 -1.44 15.96
CA ASP A 96 -12.75 -1.13 16.84
C ASP A 96 -11.63 -0.32 16.14
N ASP A 97 -11.81 0.06 14.88
CA ASP A 97 -10.89 0.93 14.16
C ASP A 97 -10.96 2.36 14.69
N VAL A 98 -9.79 2.94 14.93
CA VAL A 98 -9.66 4.33 15.39
C VAL A 98 -8.84 5.15 14.41
N THR A 99 -9.22 6.42 14.25
CA THR A 99 -8.41 7.36 13.48
C THR A 99 -7.09 7.65 14.20
N CYS A 100 -6.00 7.71 13.44
CA CYS A 100 -4.66 7.94 13.96
C CYS A 100 -3.84 8.87 13.05
N SER A 101 -2.65 9.26 13.49
CA SER A 101 -1.75 10.08 12.70
C SER A 101 -1.14 9.29 11.53
N TYR A 102 -0.86 10.01 10.45
CA TYR A 102 -0.13 9.43 9.31
C TYR A 102 1.27 8.93 9.73
N ALA A 103 1.98 9.71 10.56
CA ALA A 103 3.30 9.33 11.05
C ALA A 103 3.28 7.97 11.76
N LEU A 104 2.25 7.68 12.58
CA LEU A 104 2.14 6.40 13.28
C LEU A 104 2.06 5.22 12.30
N VAL A 105 1.12 5.28 11.36
CA VAL A 105 0.91 4.17 10.41
C VAL A 105 2.07 4.01 9.45
N HIS A 106 2.73 5.11 9.08
CA HIS A 106 3.92 5.09 8.24
C HIS A 106 5.09 4.38 8.94
N ASN A 107 5.39 4.76 10.20
CA ASN A 107 6.43 4.10 11.00
C ASN A 107 6.12 2.62 11.25
N ILE A 108 4.84 2.25 11.54
CA ILE A 108 4.46 0.84 11.72
C ILE A 108 4.71 0.03 10.44
N ILE A 109 4.26 0.53 9.28
CA ILE A 109 4.37 -0.23 8.02
C ILE A 109 5.84 -0.37 7.60
N TRP A 110 6.61 0.71 7.57
CA TRP A 110 8.01 0.65 7.15
C TRP A 110 8.88 -0.10 8.15
N GLY A 111 8.71 0.14 9.44
CA GLY A 111 9.44 -0.58 10.49
C GLY A 111 9.13 -2.08 10.48
N ALA A 112 7.89 -2.49 10.25
CA ALA A 112 7.54 -3.91 10.13
C ALA A 112 8.15 -4.55 8.87
N VAL A 113 8.24 -3.81 7.76
CA VAL A 113 8.92 -4.27 6.53
C VAL A 113 10.42 -4.42 6.75
N GLU A 114 11.06 -3.45 7.40
CA GLU A 114 12.49 -3.49 7.71
C GLU A 114 12.83 -4.64 8.66
N PHE A 115 12.08 -4.76 9.76
CA PHE A 115 12.25 -5.84 10.76
C PHE A 115 12.13 -7.24 10.14
N ALA A 116 11.13 -7.45 9.28
CA ALA A 116 10.97 -8.72 8.57
C ALA A 116 12.12 -8.98 7.59
N ASP A 117 12.66 -7.93 6.95
CA ASP A 117 13.75 -8.08 5.99
C ASP A 117 15.08 -8.48 6.63
N GLU A 118 15.33 -8.09 7.88
CA GLU A 118 16.53 -8.50 8.64
C GLU A 118 16.67 -10.03 8.76
N ILE A 119 15.54 -10.75 8.76
CA ILE A 119 15.49 -12.23 8.76
C ILE A 119 15.14 -12.82 7.39
N GLY A 120 15.13 -12.00 6.34
CA GLY A 120 14.92 -12.44 4.95
C GLY A 120 13.47 -12.66 4.55
N ILE A 121 12.50 -12.15 5.31
CA ILE A 121 11.08 -12.18 4.96
C ILE A 121 10.76 -10.91 4.16
N LYS A 122 10.35 -11.09 2.90
CA LYS A 122 9.91 -9.99 2.05
C LYS A 122 8.41 -9.72 2.26
N PRO A 123 7.95 -8.45 2.15
CA PRO A 123 6.54 -8.12 2.24
C PRO A 123 5.73 -8.77 1.13
N HIS A 124 4.41 -8.82 1.30
CA HIS A 124 3.49 -9.33 0.30
C HIS A 124 3.76 -8.74 -1.08
N LYS A 125 3.67 -9.55 -2.14
CA LYS A 125 4.01 -9.16 -3.52
C LYS A 125 3.30 -7.88 -4.01
N ASP A 126 2.08 -7.65 -3.54
CA ASP A 126 1.27 -6.49 -3.92
C ASP A 126 1.68 -5.20 -3.20
N PHE A 127 2.54 -5.30 -2.18
CA PHE A 127 3.16 -4.16 -1.52
C PHE A 127 3.93 -3.28 -2.51
N ILE A 128 4.46 -3.88 -3.61
CA ILE A 128 5.11 -3.11 -4.67
C ILE A 128 4.21 -2.00 -5.26
N LYS A 129 2.88 -2.17 -5.18
CA LYS A 129 1.88 -1.21 -5.64
C LYS A 129 1.32 -0.38 -4.49
N THR A 130 0.96 -1.01 -3.37
CA THR A 130 0.30 -0.30 -2.26
C THR A 130 1.26 0.62 -1.50
N GLN A 131 2.58 0.37 -1.54
CA GLN A 131 3.58 1.32 -1.03
C GLN A 131 3.50 2.71 -1.70
N TYR A 132 2.85 2.86 -2.85
CA TYR A 132 2.65 4.18 -3.48
C TYR A 132 1.60 5.03 -2.78
N PHE A 133 0.85 4.48 -1.82
CA PHE A 133 0.05 5.26 -0.88
C PHE A 133 0.87 5.83 0.26
N LEU A 134 2.09 5.34 0.46
CA LEU A 134 3.06 5.85 1.40
C LEU A 134 3.98 6.88 0.74
N GLU A 135 4.32 7.89 1.51
CA GLU A 135 5.46 8.75 1.26
C GLU A 135 6.75 7.95 1.48
N GLU A 136 7.83 8.43 0.88
CA GLU A 136 9.13 7.79 1.08
C GLU A 136 9.55 7.95 2.54
N ASP A 137 10.23 6.93 3.07
CA ASP A 137 10.72 6.97 4.44
C ASP A 137 11.92 7.92 4.51
N THR A 138 11.66 9.13 4.98
CA THR A 138 12.60 10.26 5.02
C THR A 138 12.40 11.03 6.31
N GLU A 139 13.34 11.91 6.64
CA GLU A 139 13.28 12.77 7.84
C GLU A 139 12.10 13.77 7.85
N GLU A 140 11.32 13.85 6.76
CA GLU A 140 10.08 14.66 6.71
C GLU A 140 8.96 14.06 7.57
N ILE A 141 8.99 12.74 7.82
CA ILE A 141 8.03 12.06 8.68
C ILE A 141 8.59 12.02 10.11
N GLU A 142 7.75 12.37 11.09
CA GLU A 142 8.10 12.25 12.50
C GLU A 142 8.46 10.79 12.84
N PHE A 143 9.69 10.58 13.32
CA PHE A 143 10.13 9.29 13.80
C PHE A 143 9.37 8.89 15.07
N MET A 144 8.88 7.66 15.11
CA MET A 144 8.22 7.09 16.28
C MET A 144 8.89 5.79 16.68
N ASP A 145 9.23 5.65 17.96
CA ASP A 145 9.80 4.41 18.51
C ASP A 145 8.68 3.37 18.67
N ILE A 146 8.62 2.41 17.74
CA ILE A 146 7.66 1.31 17.69
C ILE A 146 8.39 0.01 18.01
N GLU A 147 7.88 -0.75 18.98
CA GLU A 147 8.44 -2.06 19.31
C GLU A 147 8.02 -3.10 18.24
N PHE A 148 9.01 -3.81 17.69
CA PHE A 148 8.82 -4.94 16.78
C PHE A 148 9.40 -6.22 17.40
N GLY A 149 8.77 -7.35 17.11
CA GLY A 149 9.05 -8.62 17.77
C GLY A 149 8.66 -8.61 19.25
N LYS A 150 9.24 -9.53 20.00
CA LYS A 150 9.21 -9.53 21.47
C LYS A 150 10.61 -9.33 21.98
N LEU A 151 10.84 -8.23 22.71
CA LEU A 151 12.19 -7.81 23.11
C LEU A 151 13.13 -7.67 21.89
N GLY A 152 12.60 -7.20 20.77
CA GLY A 152 13.36 -7.04 19.51
C GLY A 152 13.66 -8.34 18.76
N SER A 153 13.11 -9.49 19.19
CA SER A 153 13.29 -10.77 18.51
C SER A 153 12.01 -11.25 17.83
N PRO A 154 12.08 -11.75 16.59
CA PRO A 154 10.93 -12.34 15.92
C PRO A 154 10.34 -13.53 16.70
N ILE A 155 9.02 -13.71 16.65
CA ILE A 155 8.30 -14.83 17.29
C ILE A 155 7.75 -15.80 16.25
#